data_AF-A0A372M9J8-F1
#
_entry.id   AF-A0A372M9J8-F1
#
_cell.length_a   1.000
_cell.length_b   1.000
_cell.length_c   1.000
_cell.angle_alpha   90.00
_cell.angle_beta   90.00
_cell.angle_gamma   90.00
#
_symmetry.space_group_name_H-M   'P 1'
#
loop_
_entity.id
_entity.type
_entity.pdbx_description
1 polymer ?
#
loop_
_entity_poly.entity_id
_entity_poly.type
_entity_poly.pdbx_seq_one_letter_code
_entity_poly.pdbx_strand_id
1 'polypeptide(L)'
;MKTLGASLLTAGVVGAGLVATAPAAGAAEAAAEYNGACGSGFSVVNSLPVGTDGAAGTVFLTYNSSTGENCTVTVRSSAGEATHMVAYVRNVDTDEDSYEEGDFTQYAGPVYVEARGACVEWGGVIGKEQAWNFGSNCGSLTGKASQKDWFAGRH
;
A
#
# COMPACT_ATOMS: atom_id res chain seq x y z
N MET A 1 -49.70 1.46 -75.93
CA MET A 1 -49.64 0.12 -75.29
C MET A 1 -49.60 0.32 -73.78
N LYS A 2 -50.64 -0.04 -73.03
CA LYS A 2 -50.81 -1.33 -72.32
C LYS A 2 -49.89 -1.49 -71.07
N THR A 3 -50.39 -0.96 -69.94
CA THR A 3 -50.64 -1.64 -68.63
C THR A 3 -49.53 -2.27 -67.77
N LEU A 4 -49.65 -1.98 -66.44
CA LEU A 4 -49.38 -2.79 -65.22
C LEU A 4 -47.90 -2.94 -64.78
N GLY A 5 -47.48 -2.94 -63.51
CA GLY A 5 -48.16 -2.87 -62.20
C GLY A 5 -47.18 -3.22 -61.04
N ALA A 6 -47.65 -3.01 -59.79
CA ALA A 6 -47.30 -3.68 -58.52
C ALA A 6 -45.98 -3.39 -57.74
N SER A 7 -46.15 -2.64 -56.63
CA SER A 7 -45.81 -2.90 -55.21
C SER A 7 -44.49 -3.56 -54.77
N LEU A 8 -43.86 -3.01 -53.71
CA LEU A 8 -43.39 -3.71 -52.49
C LEU A 8 -42.95 -2.71 -51.40
N LEU A 9 -43.35 -2.99 -50.15
CA LEU A 9 -43.11 -2.25 -48.90
C LEU A 9 -41.81 -2.71 -48.23
N THR A 10 -41.03 -1.81 -47.61
CA THR A 10 -40.16 -2.15 -46.45
C THR A 10 -40.01 -0.97 -45.50
N ALA A 11 -40.24 -1.26 -44.21
CA ALA A 11 -40.27 -0.34 -43.07
C ALA A 11 -38.88 0.12 -42.60
N GLY A 12 -38.75 1.39 -42.18
CA GLY A 12 -37.60 1.92 -41.46
C GLY A 12 -37.95 2.17 -40.00
N VAL A 13 -37.33 1.42 -39.09
CA VAL A 13 -37.47 1.55 -37.62
C VAL A 13 -36.81 2.84 -37.13
N VAL A 14 -37.57 3.67 -36.42
CA VAL A 14 -37.05 4.80 -35.62
C VAL A 14 -36.61 4.25 -34.26
N GLY A 15 -35.31 4.01 -34.09
CA GLY A 15 -34.71 3.66 -32.80
C GLY A 15 -34.39 4.92 -32.01
N ALA A 16 -35.19 5.24 -30.99
CA ALA A 16 -34.87 6.26 -30.01
C ALA A 16 -33.69 5.80 -29.14
N GLY A 17 -32.67 6.65 -29.04
CA GLY A 17 -31.41 6.37 -28.36
C GLY A 17 -31.59 6.06 -26.87
N LEU A 18 -31.02 4.93 -26.44
CA LEU A 18 -30.77 4.64 -25.04
C LEU A 18 -29.55 5.48 -24.61
N VAL A 19 -29.78 6.48 -23.76
CA VAL A 19 -28.70 7.18 -23.05
C VAL A 19 -28.19 6.22 -21.97
N ALA A 20 -27.08 5.54 -22.25
CA ALA A 20 -26.36 4.76 -21.26
C ALA A 20 -25.63 5.71 -20.32
N THR A 21 -26.19 5.96 -19.13
CA THR A 21 -25.44 6.55 -18.02
C THR A 21 -24.43 5.51 -17.52
N ALA A 22 -23.20 5.57 -18.02
CA ALA A 22 -22.10 4.79 -17.48
C ALA A 22 -21.90 5.19 -16.00
N PRO A 23 -21.78 4.23 -15.06
CA PRO A 23 -21.42 4.58 -13.70
C PRO A 23 -20.02 5.20 -13.73
N ALA A 24 -19.88 6.36 -13.08
CA ALA A 24 -18.56 6.87 -12.74
C ALA A 24 -17.92 5.85 -11.79
N ALA A 25 -17.04 5.00 -12.32
CA ALA A 25 -16.12 4.25 -11.49
C ALA A 25 -15.36 5.29 -10.65
N GLY A 26 -15.60 5.29 -9.34
CA GLY A 26 -14.80 6.11 -8.43
C GLY A 26 -13.34 5.80 -8.71
N ALA A 27 -12.53 6.84 -8.90
CA ALA A 27 -11.09 6.67 -9.04
C ALA A 27 -10.63 5.90 -7.79
N ALA A 28 -10.22 4.65 -7.97
CA ALA A 28 -9.51 3.96 -6.91
C ALA A 28 -8.24 4.79 -6.65
N GLU A 29 -8.09 5.32 -5.42
CA GLU A 29 -6.81 5.88 -5.00
C GLU A 29 -5.74 4.82 -5.26
N ALA A 30 -4.75 5.14 -6.10
CA ALA A 30 -3.65 4.24 -6.35
C ALA A 30 -2.87 4.06 -5.04
N ALA A 31 -2.59 2.82 -4.65
CA ALA A 31 -1.71 2.54 -3.53
C ALA A 31 -0.36 3.24 -3.77
N ALA A 32 0.21 3.85 -2.72
CA ALA A 32 1.51 4.50 -2.81
C ALA A 32 2.56 3.55 -3.39
N GLU A 33 3.44 4.06 -4.25
CA GLU A 33 4.59 3.31 -4.76
C GLU A 33 5.82 3.53 -3.86
N TYR A 34 6.74 2.57 -3.87
CA TYR A 34 7.99 2.71 -3.12
C TYR A 34 8.85 3.83 -3.72
N ASN A 35 9.23 4.80 -2.89
CA ASN A 35 9.92 6.02 -3.31
C ASN A 35 11.46 5.92 -3.37
N GLY A 36 12.04 4.76 -3.05
CA GLY A 36 13.49 4.57 -3.05
C GLY A 36 14.23 5.14 -1.83
N ALA A 37 13.53 5.63 -0.80
CA ALA A 37 14.14 6.36 0.32
C ALA A 37 15.20 5.59 1.09
N CYS A 38 15.12 4.25 1.18
CA CYS A 38 16.11 3.45 1.88
C CYS A 38 17.49 3.43 1.20
N GLY A 39 17.58 3.90 -0.06
CA GLY A 39 18.83 4.02 -0.80
C GLY A 39 19.23 2.79 -1.61
N SER A 40 20.42 2.85 -2.20
CA SER A 40 20.93 1.79 -3.08
C SER A 40 21.20 0.48 -2.32
N GLY A 41 20.87 -0.65 -2.95
CA GLY A 41 21.09 -1.99 -2.38
C GLY A 41 19.90 -2.52 -1.57
N PHE A 42 18.91 -1.69 -1.28
CA PHE A 42 17.64 -2.11 -0.65
C PHE A 42 16.61 -2.51 -1.70
N SER A 43 16.01 -3.68 -1.51
CA SER A 43 14.86 -4.16 -2.29
C SER A 43 13.63 -4.27 -1.42
N VAL A 44 12.45 -3.92 -1.96
CA VAL A 44 11.18 -4.13 -1.24
C VAL A 44 10.98 -5.62 -1.01
N VAL A 45 10.79 -6.00 0.25
CA VAL A 45 10.55 -7.38 0.69
C VAL A 45 9.15 -7.57 1.25
N ASN A 46 8.50 -6.48 1.71
CA ASN A 46 7.11 -6.50 2.15
C ASN A 46 6.50 -5.09 2.10
N SER A 47 5.17 -5.01 2.13
CA SER A 47 4.42 -3.76 2.15
C SER A 47 3.07 -3.91 2.83
N LEU A 48 2.58 -2.87 3.50
CA LEU A 48 1.27 -2.81 4.13
C LEU A 48 0.50 -1.56 3.69
N PRO A 49 -0.73 -1.69 3.17
CA PRO A 49 -1.57 -0.54 2.90
C PRO A 49 -1.97 0.14 4.21
N VAL A 50 -2.04 1.48 4.20
CA VAL A 50 -2.51 2.30 5.32
C VAL A 50 -3.86 2.93 4.95
N GLY A 51 -4.84 2.79 5.84
CA GLY A 51 -6.23 3.16 5.59
C GLY A 51 -6.94 2.16 4.67
N THR A 52 -8.24 2.40 4.43
CA THR A 52 -9.06 1.55 3.56
C THR A 52 -8.43 1.43 2.18
N ASP A 53 -8.11 0.19 1.79
CA ASP A 53 -7.49 -0.15 0.49
C ASP A 53 -6.22 0.64 0.14
N GLY A 54 -5.49 1.15 1.15
CA GLY A 54 -4.27 1.93 0.93
C GLY A 54 -4.51 3.40 0.56
N ALA A 55 -5.71 3.93 0.75
CA ALA A 55 -6.06 5.30 0.40
C ALA A 55 -5.19 6.35 1.13
N ALA A 56 -4.70 6.07 2.34
CA ALA A 56 -3.81 7.00 3.06
C ALA A 56 -2.35 6.86 2.61
N GLY A 57 -1.91 5.65 2.28
CA GLY A 57 -0.52 5.37 1.93
C GLY A 57 -0.14 3.90 2.00
N THR A 58 1.16 3.65 2.03
CA THR A 58 1.73 2.32 2.17
C THR A 58 3.00 2.39 3.02
N VAL A 59 3.14 1.46 3.96
CA VAL A 59 4.39 1.21 4.67
C VAL A 59 5.17 0.19 3.86
N PHE A 60 6.44 0.46 3.58
CA PHE A 60 7.34 -0.45 2.90
C PHE A 60 8.39 -0.97 3.86
N LEU A 61 8.63 -2.28 3.81
CA LEU A 61 9.83 -2.90 4.37
C LEU A 61 10.75 -3.26 3.21
N THR A 62 12.00 -2.85 3.34
CA THR A 62 13.07 -3.17 2.40
C THR A 62 14.21 -3.87 3.10
N TYR A 63 15.02 -4.62 2.36
CA TYR A 63 16.17 -5.34 2.90
C TYR A 63 17.37 -5.19 1.98
N ASN A 64 18.55 -5.01 2.57
CA ASN A 64 19.83 -5.04 1.88
C ASN A 64 20.58 -6.32 2.29
N SER A 65 20.70 -7.29 1.37
CA SER A 65 21.36 -8.56 1.64
C SER A 65 22.87 -8.45 1.89
N SER A 66 23.50 -7.38 1.38
CA SER A 66 24.94 -7.13 1.55
C SER A 66 25.26 -6.64 2.95
N THR A 67 24.45 -5.74 3.51
CA THR A 67 24.65 -5.24 4.89
C THR A 67 23.93 -6.10 5.93
N GLY A 68 22.73 -6.61 5.61
CA GLY A 68 21.89 -7.35 6.56
C GLY A 68 20.89 -6.45 7.28
N GLU A 69 20.67 -5.25 6.76
CA GLU A 69 19.78 -4.25 7.32
C GLU A 69 18.39 -4.34 6.70
N ASN A 70 17.39 -4.19 7.55
CA ASN A 70 16.03 -3.86 7.16
C ASN A 70 15.83 -2.34 7.24
N CYS A 71 15.04 -1.80 6.33
CA CYS A 71 14.65 -0.40 6.33
C CYS A 71 13.14 -0.25 6.14
N THR A 72 12.52 0.61 6.95
CA THR A 72 11.10 0.93 6.85
C THR A 72 10.89 2.38 6.46
N VAL A 73 9.94 2.60 5.56
CA VAL A 73 9.47 3.93 5.14
C VAL A 73 7.95 3.91 5.00
N THR A 74 7.28 4.97 5.45
CA THR A 74 5.84 5.14 5.31
C THR A 74 5.56 6.23 4.28
N VAL A 75 4.96 5.88 3.16
CA VAL A 75 4.76 6.76 1.99
C VAL A 75 3.28 7.04 1.80
N ARG A 76 2.91 8.31 1.63
CA ARG A 76 1.53 8.70 1.33
C ARG A 76 1.14 8.35 -0.10
N SER A 77 -0.12 7.97 -0.30
CA SER A 77 -0.67 7.76 -1.65
C SER A 77 -0.82 9.08 -2.42
N SER A 78 -0.96 10.19 -1.69
CA SER A 78 -0.99 11.54 -2.26
C SER A 78 -0.22 12.54 -1.40
N ALA A 79 0.55 13.38 -2.09
CA ALA A 79 1.18 14.58 -1.57
C ALA A 79 0.14 15.57 -1.02
N GLY A 80 0.46 16.31 0.05
CA GLY A 80 -0.42 17.38 0.52
C GLY A 80 0.13 18.16 1.71
N GLU A 81 -0.79 18.77 2.46
CA GLU A 81 -0.46 19.40 3.74
C GLU A 81 0.25 18.42 4.67
N ALA A 82 1.15 18.94 5.51
CA ALA A 82 1.87 18.11 6.46
C ALA A 82 0.87 17.42 7.39
N THR A 83 1.02 16.11 7.52
CA THR A 83 0.19 15.27 8.38
C THR A 83 1.08 14.44 9.27
N HIS A 84 0.59 14.14 10.47
CA HIS A 84 1.28 13.25 11.39
C HIS A 84 1.56 11.90 10.72
N MET A 85 2.82 11.45 10.74
CA MET A 85 3.24 10.16 10.22
C MET A 85 4.33 9.56 11.09
N VAL A 86 4.38 8.22 11.06
CA VAL A 86 5.39 7.42 11.77
C VAL A 86 5.91 6.34 10.83
N ALA A 87 7.22 6.07 10.87
CA ALA A 87 7.83 4.85 10.36
C ALA A 87 8.56 4.14 11.51
N TYR A 88 8.43 2.82 11.60
CA TYR A 88 8.98 2.01 12.70
C TYR A 88 9.54 0.69 12.19
N VAL A 89 10.68 0.27 12.73
CA VAL A 89 11.25 -1.06 12.53
C VAL A 89 11.96 -1.54 13.80
N ARG A 90 11.89 -2.83 14.09
CA ARG A 90 12.52 -3.48 15.25
C ARG A 90 13.03 -4.87 14.89
N ASN A 91 14.21 -5.20 15.39
CA ASN A 91 14.72 -6.56 15.40
C ASN A 91 14.12 -7.32 16.59
N VAL A 92 13.42 -8.43 16.32
CA VAL A 92 12.73 -9.23 17.34
C VAL A 92 13.70 -9.94 18.29
N ASP A 93 14.88 -10.32 17.81
CA ASP A 93 15.84 -11.12 18.58
C ASP A 93 16.66 -10.25 19.54
N THR A 94 16.99 -9.02 19.15
CA THR A 94 17.81 -8.09 19.94
C THR A 94 17.00 -7.03 20.69
N ASP A 95 15.70 -6.95 20.40
CA ASP A 95 14.79 -5.89 20.85
C ASP A 95 15.17 -4.47 20.38
N GLU A 96 16.22 -4.31 19.57
CA GLU A 96 16.65 -3.00 19.02
C GLU A 96 15.62 -2.47 18.02
N ASP A 97 15.23 -1.21 18.20
CA ASP A 97 14.27 -0.53 17.35
C ASP A 97 14.76 0.84 16.86
N SER A 98 14.13 1.30 15.78
CA SER A 98 14.32 2.62 15.22
C SER A 98 12.97 3.14 14.71
N TYR A 99 12.72 4.41 14.96
CA TYR A 99 11.49 5.06 14.50
C TYR A 99 11.73 6.53 14.19
N GLU A 100 10.86 7.07 13.34
CA GLU A 100 10.77 8.49 13.05
C GLU A 100 9.30 8.89 13.13
N GLU A 101 9.02 9.98 13.83
CA GLU A 101 7.68 10.52 14.07
C GLU A 101 7.70 12.04 13.86
N GLY A 102 6.67 12.55 13.18
CA GLY A 102 6.55 13.98 12.90
C GLY A 102 5.44 14.29 11.89
N ASP A 103 5.35 15.56 11.48
CA ASP A 103 4.44 15.99 10.43
C ASP A 103 5.16 16.04 9.08
N PHE A 104 4.73 15.23 8.11
CA PHE A 104 5.37 15.09 6.81
C PHE A 104 4.39 15.30 5.66
N THR A 105 4.90 15.82 4.54
CA THR A 105 4.09 16.08 3.33
C THR A 105 4.06 14.91 2.37
N GLN A 106 5.06 14.01 2.42
CA GLN A 106 5.26 12.91 1.47
C GLN A 106 5.46 11.55 2.16
N TYR A 107 6.45 11.44 3.03
CA TYR A 107 6.82 10.19 3.69
C TYR A 107 7.52 10.45 5.04
N ALA A 108 7.48 9.44 5.92
CA ALA A 108 8.28 9.34 7.15
C ALA A 108 9.28 8.18 7.03
N GLY A 109 10.43 8.29 7.67
CA GLY A 109 11.59 7.42 7.46
C GLY A 109 12.60 8.03 6.47
N PRO A 110 13.65 7.29 6.06
CA PRO A 110 13.88 5.88 6.34
C PRO A 110 14.43 5.62 7.75
N VAL A 111 13.97 4.53 8.37
CA VAL A 111 14.50 4.01 9.65
C VAL A 111 15.05 2.61 9.45
N TYR A 112 16.10 2.26 10.18
CA TYR A 112 16.91 1.07 9.90
C TYR A 112 17.11 0.22 11.14
N VAL A 113 17.27 -1.09 10.93
CA VAL A 113 17.78 -2.02 11.94
C VAL A 113 18.59 -3.12 11.28
N GLU A 114 19.69 -3.53 11.91
CA GLU A 114 20.40 -4.75 11.54
C GLU A 114 19.61 -5.96 12.03
N ALA A 115 19.13 -6.81 11.11
CA ALA A 115 18.31 -7.96 11.45
C ALA A 115 18.58 -9.17 10.54
N ARG A 116 19.85 -9.36 10.16
CA ARG A 116 20.25 -10.50 9.35
C ARG A 116 19.90 -11.81 10.06
N GLY A 117 18.98 -12.56 9.46
CA GLY A 117 18.57 -13.86 9.99
C GLY A 117 17.53 -13.78 11.11
N ALA A 118 17.22 -12.59 11.61
CA ALA A 118 16.19 -12.34 12.60
C ALA A 118 14.85 -11.99 11.93
N CYS A 119 13.74 -12.14 12.66
CA CYS A 119 12.49 -11.54 12.26
C CYS A 119 12.48 -10.04 12.62
N VAL A 120 11.70 -9.25 11.88
CA VAL A 120 11.44 -7.85 12.22
C VAL A 120 9.96 -7.57 12.50
N GLU A 121 9.72 -6.66 13.43
CA GLU A 121 8.45 -5.96 13.59
C GLU A 121 8.58 -4.60 12.91
N TRP A 122 7.57 -4.17 12.18
CA TRP A 122 7.63 -2.90 11.45
C TRP A 122 6.23 -2.37 11.18
N GLY A 123 6.14 -1.08 10.91
CA GLY A 123 4.87 -0.45 10.65
C GLY A 123 4.98 1.06 10.50
N GLY A 124 3.80 1.68 10.45
CA GLY A 124 3.72 3.12 10.32
C GLY A 124 2.30 3.65 10.49
N VAL A 125 2.24 4.96 10.60
CA VAL A 125 1.03 5.75 10.86
C VAL A 125 0.91 6.84 9.81
N ILE A 126 -0.32 7.12 9.36
CA ILE A 126 -0.67 8.30 8.56
C ILE A 126 -1.96 8.90 9.14
N GLY A 127 -1.84 10.07 9.76
CA GLY A 127 -2.92 10.69 10.52
C GLY A 127 -3.38 9.79 11.66
N LYS A 128 -4.57 9.20 11.51
CA LYS A 128 -5.18 8.28 12.49
C LYS A 128 -5.18 6.81 12.04
N GLU A 129 -4.73 6.56 10.81
CA GLU A 129 -4.68 5.23 10.21
C GLU A 129 -3.29 4.62 10.46
N GLN A 130 -3.23 3.32 10.70
CA GLN A 130 -1.99 2.64 11.04
C GLN A 130 -1.93 1.23 10.45
N ALA A 131 -0.72 0.75 10.18
CA ALA A 131 -0.50 -0.61 9.72
C ALA A 131 0.77 -1.18 10.37
N TRP A 132 0.69 -2.42 10.87
CA TRP A 132 1.76 -3.08 11.62
C TRP A 132 1.91 -4.53 11.19
N ASN A 133 3.15 -5.02 11.21
CA ASN A 133 3.49 -6.42 11.04
C ASN A 133 4.43 -6.85 12.18
N PHE A 134 4.07 -7.91 12.91
CA PHE A 134 4.81 -8.37 14.09
C PHE A 134 5.49 -9.72 13.83
N GLY A 135 6.57 -9.72 13.03
CA GLY A 135 7.35 -10.92 12.75
C GLY A 135 7.31 -11.36 11.29
N SER A 136 7.95 -10.58 10.42
CA SER A 136 8.23 -10.95 9.02
C SER A 136 9.70 -10.75 8.66
N ASN A 137 10.07 -11.04 7.41
CA ASN A 137 11.46 -11.06 6.92
C ASN A 137 12.39 -11.99 7.71
N CYS A 138 11.84 -13.04 8.31
CA CYS A 138 12.60 -13.99 9.10
C CYS A 138 13.59 -14.77 8.21
N GLY A 139 14.83 -14.92 8.67
CA GLY A 139 15.77 -15.87 8.09
C GLY A 139 15.25 -17.30 8.27
N SER A 140 15.56 -18.20 7.33
CA SER A 140 15.27 -19.64 7.47
C SER A 140 16.14 -20.26 8.58
N LEU A 141 15.84 -19.96 9.84
CA LEU A 141 16.28 -20.69 11.03
C LEU A 141 15.02 -20.92 11.88
N THR A 142 14.25 -21.93 11.50
CA THR A 142 13.41 -22.75 12.40
C THR A 142 12.85 -22.03 13.64
N GLY A 143 11.91 -21.11 13.47
CA GLY A 143 11.25 -20.49 14.61
C GLY A 143 10.21 -19.49 14.15
N LYS A 144 8.95 -19.91 14.08
CA LYS A 144 7.83 -18.98 13.92
C LYS A 144 7.83 -18.03 15.11
N ALA A 145 8.12 -16.75 14.89
CA ALA A 145 7.72 -15.73 15.85
C ALA A 145 6.18 -15.69 15.86
N SER A 146 5.59 -15.99 17.02
CA SER A 146 4.15 -15.83 17.22
C SER A 146 3.82 -14.34 17.21
N GLN A 147 2.85 -13.94 16.38
CA GLN A 147 2.25 -12.60 16.39
C GLN A 147 1.89 -12.22 17.83
N LYS A 148 2.56 -11.20 18.38
CA LYS A 148 2.26 -10.66 19.70
C LYS A 148 1.40 -9.42 19.52
N ASP A 149 0.09 -9.56 19.73
CA ASP A 149 -0.84 -8.44 19.74
C ASP A 149 -0.70 -7.64 21.05
N TRP A 150 0.23 -6.69 21.07
CA TRP A 150 0.54 -5.87 22.25
C TRP A 150 -0.65 -5.02 22.77
N PHE A 151 -1.72 -4.84 22.01
CA PHE A 151 -2.85 -3.97 22.35
C PHE A 151 -4.23 -4.65 22.43
N ALA A 152 -4.31 -5.98 22.39
CA ALA A 152 -5.57 -6.74 22.54
C ALA A 152 -6.09 -6.79 24.01
N GLY A 153 -5.94 -5.70 24.76
CA GLY A 153 -6.17 -5.67 26.20
C GLY A 153 -6.63 -4.35 26.80
N ARG A 154 -7.28 -3.46 26.04
CA ARG A 154 -8.04 -2.34 26.64
C ARG A 154 -9.47 -2.30 26.09
N HIS A 155 -10.34 -3.05 26.77
CA HIS A 155 -11.77 -2.78 26.86
C HIS A 155 -12.04 -2.05 28.18
#